data_AF-A0A0N4TFQ5-F1
#
_entry.id   AF-A0A0N4TFQ5-F1
#
_cell.length_a   1.000
_cell.length_b   1.000
_cell.length_c   1.000
_cell.angle_alpha   90.00
_cell.angle_beta   90.00
_cell.angle_gamma   90.00
#
_symmetry.space_group_name_H-M   'P 1'
#
loop_
_entity.id
_entity.type
_entity.pdbx_description
1 polymer ?
#
loop_
_entity_poly.entity_id
_entity_poly.type
_entity_poly.pdbx_seq_one_letter_code
_entity_poly.pdbx_strand_id
1 'polypeptide(L)'
;MTWYDAHWFGQFGVSGKFLELLGVRFPSFFIATNLFALIAHLGESMYSLKLCNLLRISRNNTLKWMLQTFILGYPSLRILLSRNVMSRYR
;
A
#
# COMPACT_ATOMS: atom_id res chain seq x y z
N MET A 1 -0.70 12.94 -20.44
CA MET A 1 -0.33 11.52 -20.34
C MET A 1 -0.44 11.07 -18.90
N THR A 2 -1.37 10.15 -18.60
CA THR A 2 -1.32 9.32 -17.38
C THR A 2 -0.43 8.10 -17.68
N TRP A 3 0.28 7.57 -16.69
CA TRP A 3 1.11 6.35 -16.81
C TRP A 3 0.29 5.05 -16.95
N TYR A 4 -1.03 5.16 -16.95
CA TYR A 4 -1.99 4.08 -17.14
C TYR A 4 -3.12 4.55 -18.07
N ASP A 5 -3.75 3.62 -18.77
CA ASP A 5 -4.87 3.91 -19.66
C ASP A 5 -6.21 3.69 -18.93
N ALA A 6 -6.98 4.76 -18.77
CA ALA A 6 -8.24 4.74 -18.03
C ALA A 6 -9.33 3.88 -18.71
N HIS A 7 -9.23 3.63 -20.02
CA HIS A 7 -10.21 2.81 -20.76
C HIS A 7 -10.22 1.35 -20.30
N TRP A 8 -9.15 0.86 -19.69
CA TRP A 8 -9.12 -0.48 -19.09
C TRP A 8 -10.15 -0.64 -17.98
N PHE A 9 -10.47 0.42 -17.24
CA PHE A 9 -11.45 0.33 -16.17
C PHE A 9 -12.86 0.05 -16.68
N GLY A 10 -13.20 0.50 -17.89
CA GLY A 10 -14.54 0.30 -18.49
C GLY A 10 -14.96 -1.16 -18.64
N GLN A 11 -14.00 -2.08 -18.62
CA GLN A 11 -14.24 -3.54 -18.72
C GLN A 11 -14.86 -4.13 -17.44
N PHE A 12 -14.78 -3.44 -16.29
CA PHE A 12 -15.27 -3.92 -15.00
C PHE A 12 -16.74 -3.55 -14.72
N GLY A 13 -17.56 -3.37 -15.77
CA GLY A 13 -18.98 -3.05 -15.65
C GLY A 13 -19.24 -1.61 -15.21
N VAL A 14 -20.34 -1.38 -14.48
CA VAL A 14 -20.83 -0.02 -14.16
C VAL A 14 -19.83 0.77 -13.32
N SER A 15 -19.26 0.15 -12.28
CA SER A 15 -18.23 0.77 -11.44
C SER A 15 -16.96 1.06 -12.25
N GLY A 16 -16.60 0.16 -13.16
CA GLY A 16 -15.50 0.34 -14.09
C GLY A 16 -15.65 1.56 -15.01
N LYS A 17 -16.81 1.70 -15.64
CA LYS A 17 -17.15 2.88 -16.48
C LYS A 17 -17.17 4.19 -15.69
N PHE A 18 -17.61 4.15 -14.45
CA PHE A 18 -17.55 5.31 -13.56
C PHE A 18 -16.10 5.73 -13.28
N LEU A 19 -15.21 4.77 -13.00
CA LEU A 19 -13.78 5.04 -12.80
C LEU A 19 -13.09 5.53 -14.07
N GLU A 20 -13.44 4.97 -15.23
CA GLU A 20 -13.00 5.47 -16.53
C GLU A 20 -13.39 6.94 -16.73
N LEU A 21 -14.67 7.28 -16.51
CA LEU A 21 -15.17 8.66 -16.59
C LEU A 21 -14.41 9.61 -15.66
N LEU A 22 -14.16 9.20 -14.41
CA LEU A 22 -13.41 10.01 -13.47
C LEU A 22 -11.93 10.15 -13.87
N GLY A 23 -11.31 9.08 -14.35
CA GLY A 23 -9.91 9.06 -14.76
C GLY A 23 -9.65 9.93 -16.00
N VAL A 24 -10.57 9.91 -16.97
CA VAL A 24 -10.52 10.78 -18.15
C VAL A 24 -10.77 12.24 -17.79
N ARG A 25 -11.70 12.51 -16.85
CA ARG A 25 -12.10 13.89 -16.49
C ARG A 25 -11.13 14.57 -15.53
N PHE A 26 -10.47 13.82 -14.65
CA PHE A 26 -9.58 14.36 -13.60
C PHE A 26 -8.21 13.66 -13.57
N PRO A 27 -7.45 13.63 -14.69
CA PRO A 27 -6.21 12.85 -14.78
C PRO A 27 -5.17 13.26 -13.74
N SER A 28 -5.01 14.57 -13.49
CA SER A 28 -4.05 15.10 -12.51
C SER A 28 -4.37 14.65 -11.08
N PHE A 29 -5.65 14.56 -10.73
CA PHE A 29 -6.08 14.11 -9.40
C PHE A 29 -5.66 12.65 -9.16
N PHE A 30 -5.92 11.76 -10.12
CA PHE A 30 -5.53 10.35 -9.99
C PHE A 30 -4.02 10.13 -10.05
N ILE A 31 -3.29 10.92 -10.84
CA ILE A 31 -1.83 10.90 -10.81
C ILE A 31 -1.33 11.26 -9.40
N ALA A 32 -1.85 12.34 -8.81
CA ALA A 32 -1.45 12.79 -7.49
C ALA A 32 -1.79 11.77 -6.40
N THR A 33 -3.00 11.20 -6.42
CA THR A 33 -3.40 10.19 -5.41
C THR A 33 -2.65 8.88 -5.56
N ASN A 34 -2.35 8.42 -6.78
CA ASN A 34 -1.53 7.22 -7.00
C ASN A 34 -0.08 7.44 -6.53
N LEU A 35 0.50 8.62 -6.80
CA LEU A 35 1.83 8.96 -6.31
C LEU A 35 1.84 9.03 -4.77
N PHE A 36 0.82 9.65 -4.17
CA PHE A 36 0.66 9.70 -2.72
C PHE A 36 0.53 8.29 -2.12
N ALA A 37 -0.29 7.42 -2.72
CA ALA A 37 -0.43 6.03 -2.29
C ALA A 37 0.89 5.27 -2.36
N LEU A 38 1.67 5.44 -3.44
CA LEU A 38 2.99 4.83 -3.57
C LEU A 38 3.94 5.30 -2.46
N ILE A 39 3.98 6.61 -2.17
CA ILE A 39 4.80 7.17 -1.09
C ILE A 39 4.36 6.63 0.27
N ALA A 40 3.05 6.55 0.53
CA ALA A 40 2.51 6.00 1.77
C ALA A 40 2.92 4.54 1.95
N HIS A 41 2.77 3.70 0.92
CA HIS A 41 3.19 2.30 0.94
C HIS A 41 4.70 2.13 1.14
N LEU A 42 5.54 3.01 0.56
CA LEU A 42 6.98 3.04 0.84
C LEU A 42 7.26 3.37 2.32
N GLY A 43 6.59 4.39 2.87
CA GLY A 43 6.72 4.77 4.28
C GLY A 43 6.31 3.64 5.24
N GLU A 44 5.17 3.01 4.97
CA GLU A 44 4.66 1.86 5.74
C GLU A 44 5.62 0.67 5.67
N SER A 45 6.15 0.39 4.49
CA SER A 45 7.15 -0.65 4.25
C SER A 45 8.44 -0.40 5.05
N MET A 46 8.98 0.82 5.02
CA MET A 46 10.15 1.19 5.82
C MET A 46 9.87 1.11 7.32
N TYR A 47 8.69 1.54 7.76
CA TYR A 47 8.30 1.43 9.17
C TYR A 47 8.17 -0.03 9.63
N SER A 48 7.71 -0.93 8.76
CA SER A 48 7.67 -2.36 9.03
C SER A 48 9.06 -2.94 9.33
N LEU A 49 10.13 -2.47 8.66
CA LEU A 49 11.51 -2.89 8.94
C LEU A 49 11.92 -2.55 10.38
N LYS A 50 11.64 -1.31 10.81
CA LYS A 50 11.90 -0.86 12.18
C LYS A 50 11.16 -1.74 13.19
N LEU A 51 9.90 -2.06 12.90
CA LEU A 51 9.05 -2.85 13.78
C LEU A 51 9.50 -4.32 13.87
N CYS A 52 9.94 -4.91 12.75
CA CYS A 52 10.54 -6.24 12.73
C CYS A 52 11.83 -6.32 13.55
N ASN A 53 12.67 -5.29 13.50
CA ASN A 53 13.89 -5.20 14.32
C ASN A 53 13.55 -5.15 15.82
N LEU A 54 12.56 -4.35 16.22
CA LEU A 54 12.08 -4.29 17.61
C LEU A 54 11.51 -5.62 18.10
N LEU A 55 10.85 -6.36 17.21
CA LEU A 55 10.30 -7.69 17.47
C LEU A 55 11.33 -8.83 17.36
N ARG A 56 12.61 -8.53 17.08
CA ARG A 56 13.67 -9.52 16.86
C ARG A 56 13.33 -10.57 15.79
N ILE A 57 12.58 -10.17 14.76
CA ILE A 57 12.25 -11.02 13.61
C ILE A 57 13.51 -11.22 12.76
N SER A 58 13.73 -12.45 12.29
CA SER A 58 14.89 -12.79 11.46
C SER A 58 14.92 -11.98 10.15
N ARG A 59 16.12 -11.67 9.66
CA ARG A 59 16.33 -10.84 8.45
C ARG A 59 15.53 -11.32 7.24
N ASN A 60 15.48 -12.64 6.99
CA ASN A 60 14.72 -13.21 5.88
C ASN A 60 13.22 -12.95 6.00
N ASN A 61 12.66 -13.02 7.22
CA ASN A 61 11.25 -12.73 7.46
C ASN A 61 10.95 -11.23 7.46
N THR A 62 11.90 -10.40 7.90
CA THR A 62 11.80 -8.94 7.82
C THR A 62 11.64 -8.47 6.38
N LEU A 63 12.39 -9.04 5.43
CA LEU A 63 12.25 -8.71 4.00
C LEU A 63 10.88 -9.11 3.45
N LYS A 64 10.33 -10.26 3.86
CA LYS A 64 8.97 -10.68 3.49
C LYS A 64 7.93 -9.71 4.03
N TRP A 65 8.07 -9.28 5.29
CA TRP A 65 7.18 -8.30 5.91
C TRP A 65 7.24 -6.93 5.23
N MET A 66 8.44 -6.48 4.86
CA MET A 66 8.65 -5.25 4.10
C MET A 66 7.95 -5.33 2.75
N LEU A 67 8.20 -6.39 1.97
CA LEU A 67 7.60 -6.57 0.65
C LEU A 67 6.07 -6.67 0.73
N GLN A 68 5.55 -7.47 1.68
CA GLN A 68 4.11 -7.61 1.90
C GLN A 68 3.48 -6.26 2.29
N THR A 69 4.14 -5.47 3.13
CA THR A 69 3.65 -4.15 3.55
C THR A 69 3.73 -3.14 2.42
N PHE A 70 4.74 -3.22 1.55
CA PHE A 70 4.80 -2.40 0.34
C PHE A 70 3.63 -2.68 -0.61
N ILE A 71 3.24 -3.95 -0.78
CA ILE A 71 2.16 -4.32 -1.70
C ILE A 71 0.78 -4.05 -1.07
N LEU A 72 0.56 -4.50 0.17
CA LEU A 72 -0.76 -4.46 0.81
C LEU A 72 -1.00 -3.19 1.63
N GLY A 73 0.06 -2.47 2.00
CA GLY A 73 -0.01 -1.26 2.81
C GLY A 73 -0.40 -1.50 4.27
N TYR A 74 -1.16 -0.56 4.83
CA TYR A 74 -1.58 -0.52 6.23
C TYR A 74 -2.17 -1.83 6.79
N PRO A 75 -3.03 -2.60 6.08
CA PRO A 75 -3.51 -3.90 6.55
C PRO A 75 -2.40 -4.86 6.97
N SER A 76 -1.31 -4.94 6.20
CA SER A 76 -0.14 -5.76 6.56
C SER A 76 0.57 -5.19 7.79
N LEU A 77 0.83 -3.88 7.79
CA LEU A 77 1.50 -3.20 8.90
C LEU A 77 0.75 -3.34 10.23
N ARG A 78 -0.58 -3.30 10.20
CA ARG A 78 -1.45 -3.47 11.37
C ARG A 78 -1.18 -4.79 12.10
N ILE A 79 -0.86 -5.86 11.37
CA ILE A 79 -0.53 -7.16 11.98
C ILE A 79 0.75 -7.07 12.81
N LEU A 80 1.79 -6.41 12.29
CA LEU A 80 3.03 -6.18 13.03
C LEU A 80 2.83 -5.26 14.23
N LEU A 81 2.00 -4.22 14.10
CA LEU A 81 1.66 -3.32 15.20
C LEU A 81 0.99 -4.09 16.34
N SER A 82 0.00 -4.92 16.05
CA SER A 82 -0.65 -5.78 17.05
C SER A 82 0.35 -6.70 17.76
N ARG A 83 1.30 -7.28 17.02
CA ARG A 83 2.38 -8.11 17.62
C ARG A 83 3.29 -7.30 18.54
N ASN A 84 3.66 -6.07 18.15
CA ASN A 84 4.49 -5.20 18.99
C ASN A 84 3.78 -4.81 20.28
N VAL A 85 2.48 -4.48 20.21
CA VAL A 85 1.67 -4.19 21.40
C VAL A 85 1.69 -5.37 22.36
N MET A 86 1.39 -6.58 21.88
CA MET A 86 1.40 -7.79 22.73
C MET A 86 2.76 -8.07 23.36
N SER A 87 3.86 -7.82 22.63
CA SER A 87 5.22 -8.02 23.13
C SER A 87 5.60 -7.06 24.27
N ARG A 88 4.94 -5.91 24.41
CA ARG A 88 5.21 -4.94 25.50
C ARG A 88 4.50 -5.28 26.81
N TYR A 89 3.49 -6.14 26.75
CA TYR A 89 2.72 -6.59 27.92
C TYR A 89 3.13 -8.00 28.41
N ARG A 90 4.18 -8.58 27.83
CA ARG A 90 4.87 -9.78 28.32
C ARG A 90 6.17 -9.36 28.99
#